data_AF-A0A2H6GJA2-F1
#
_entry.id   AF-A0A2H6GJA2-F1
#
_cell.length_a   1.000
_cell.length_b   1.000
_cell.length_c   1.000
_cell.angle_alpha   90.00
_cell.angle_beta   90.00
_cell.angle_gamma   90.00
#
_symmetry.space_group_name_H-M   'P 1'
#
loop_
_entity.id
_entity.type
_entity.pdbx_description
1 polymer ?
#
loop_
_entity_poly.entity_id
_entity_poly.type
_entity_poly.pdbx_seq_one_letter_code
_entity_poly.pdbx_strand_id
1 'polypeptide(L)'
;MVWFLFIVSVLWIAIGSAMVLHTEKVRDFLQWFAAEANLKVWGGSIALFGVLLTVASFWSGVVWFLFIIGILIVGKGVFFLVGNEQTVRALIATWLGISEMGLRLWGLIFVVTGAAVFAWI
;
A
#
# COMPACT_ATOMS: atom_id res chain seq x y z
N MET A 1 1.70 5.82 -18.88
CA MET A 1 1.82 4.69 -17.93
C MET A 1 3.16 4.66 -17.23
N VAL A 2 4.28 4.84 -17.94
CA VAL A 2 5.64 4.99 -17.34
C VAL A 2 5.69 6.04 -16.21
N TRP A 3 5.15 7.24 -16.44
CA TRP A 3 5.05 8.28 -15.40
C TRP A 3 4.27 7.87 -14.14
N PHE A 4 3.24 7.01 -14.30
CA PHE A 4 2.49 6.50 -13.16
C PHE A 4 3.36 5.55 -12.33
N LEU A 5 4.11 4.64 -12.97
CA LEU A 5 5.04 3.75 -12.28
C LEU A 5 6.15 4.54 -11.57
N PHE A 6 6.59 5.66 -12.14
CA PHE A 6 7.55 6.55 -11.51
C PHE A 6 6.98 7.16 -10.21
N ILE A 7 5.74 7.65 -10.26
CA ILE A 7 5.06 8.16 -9.06
C ILE A 7 4.88 7.04 -8.02
N VAL A 8 4.47 5.85 -8.45
CA VAL A 8 4.27 4.69 -7.55
C VAL A 8 5.57 4.29 -6.88
N SER A 9 6.67 4.19 -7.61
CA SER A 9 7.98 3.81 -7.06
C SER A 9 8.50 4.85 -6.06
N VAL A 10 8.40 6.14 -6.38
CA VAL A 10 8.78 7.22 -5.46
C VAL A 10 7.90 7.20 -4.21
N LEU A 11 6.58 7.01 -4.33
CA LEU A 11 5.67 6.88 -3.19
C LEU A 11 6.02 5.66 -2.33
N TRP A 12 6.36 4.53 -2.95
CA TRP A 12 6.77 3.33 -2.23
C TRP A 12 8.02 3.55 -1.38
N ILE A 13 9.02 4.20 -1.96
CA ILE A 13 10.27 4.56 -1.28
C ILE A 13 9.99 5.56 -0.15
N ALA A 14 9.17 6.58 -0.40
CA ALA A 14 8.82 7.59 0.61
C ALA A 14 8.08 6.98 1.80
N ILE A 15 7.05 6.15 1.54
CA ILE A 15 6.29 5.44 2.57
C ILE A 15 7.21 4.50 3.34
N GLY A 16 8.01 3.69 2.63
CA GLY A 16 8.94 2.76 3.27
C GLY A 16 9.96 3.48 4.17
N SER A 17 10.50 4.61 3.69
CA SER A 17 11.42 5.44 4.47
C SER A 17 10.75 6.03 5.71
N ALA A 18 9.50 6.50 5.58
CA ALA A 18 8.72 7.00 6.72
C ALA A 18 8.45 5.90 7.76
N MET A 19 8.17 4.66 7.33
CA MET A 19 7.99 3.52 8.24
C MET A 19 9.27 3.17 9.02
N VAL A 20 10.44 3.33 8.39
CA VAL A 20 11.73 3.07 9.04
C VAL A 20 12.11 4.20 10.00
N LEU A 21 11.99 5.46 9.57
CA LEU A 21 12.47 6.63 10.32
C LEU A 21 11.46 7.16 11.35
N HIS A 22 10.17 7.00 11.09
CA HIS A 22 9.08 7.61 11.87
C HIS A 22 7.99 6.58 12.21
N THR A 23 8.41 5.43 12.73
CA THR A 23 7.52 4.31 13.07
C THR A 23 6.33 4.73 13.95
N GLU A 24 6.56 5.56 14.96
CA GLU A 24 5.50 6.08 15.84
C GLU A 24 4.47 6.92 15.08
N LYS A 25 4.92 7.88 14.26
CA LYS A 25 4.01 8.72 13.45
C LYS A 25 3.20 7.91 12.44
N VAL A 26 3.79 6.86 11.88
CA VAL A 26 3.06 5.94 10.99
C VAL A 26 1.99 5.18 11.77
N ARG A 27 2.29 4.76 13.00
CA ARG A 27 1.29 4.11 13.86
C ARG A 27 0.17 5.07 14.22
N ASP A 28 0.46 6.32 14.57
CA ASP A 28 -0.55 7.35 14.85
C ASP A 28 -1.43 7.62 13.63
N PHE A 29 -0.84 7.69 12.44
CA PHE A 29 -1.58 7.80 11.19
C PHE A 29 -2.51 6.60 10.95
N LEU A 30 -2.04 5.38 11.20
CA LEU A 30 -2.87 4.17 11.10
C LEU A 30 -4.00 4.16 12.14
N GLN A 31 -3.78 4.69 13.35
CA GLN A 31 -4.82 4.82 14.38
C GLN A 31 -5.89 5.83 13.95
N TRP A 32 -5.48 7.00 13.50
CA TRP A 32 -6.39 8.00 12.95
C TRP A 32 -7.19 7.44 11.76
N PHE A 33 -6.51 6.73 10.85
CA PHE A 33 -7.16 6.07 9.72
C PHE A 33 -8.16 5.01 10.18
N ALA A 34 -7.84 4.23 11.22
CA ALA A 34 -8.73 3.24 11.79
C ALA A 34 -9.96 3.84 12.47
N ALA A 35 -9.88 5.08 12.98
CA ALA A 35 -10.95 5.75 13.71
C ALA A 35 -11.86 6.57 12.77
N GLU A 36 -11.25 7.47 11.99
CA GLU A 36 -11.95 8.59 11.33
C GLU A 36 -12.16 8.38 9.83
N ALA A 37 -11.45 7.43 9.21
CA ALA A 37 -11.50 7.27 7.76
C ALA A 37 -12.82 6.65 7.28
N ASN A 38 -13.40 7.23 6.23
CA ASN A 38 -14.53 6.62 5.53
C ASN A 38 -14.04 5.44 4.68
N LEU A 39 -14.18 4.24 5.24
CA LEU A 39 -13.66 2.99 4.66
C LEU A 39 -14.14 2.73 3.24
N LYS A 40 -15.37 3.13 2.89
CA LYS A 40 -15.91 2.94 1.53
C LYS A 40 -15.23 3.85 0.52
N VAL A 41 -15.03 5.12 0.87
CA VAL A 41 -14.31 6.07 -0.01
C VAL A 41 -12.87 5.59 -0.23
N TRP A 42 -12.19 5.22 0.85
CA TRP A 42 -10.83 4.69 0.78
C TRP A 42 -10.75 3.35 0.04
N GLY A 43 -11.72 2.46 0.22
CA GLY A 43 -11.81 1.21 -0.52
C GLY A 43 -11.92 1.44 -2.03
N GLY A 44 -12.74 2.42 -2.44
CA GLY A 44 -12.84 2.84 -3.84
C GLY A 44 -11.53 3.36 -4.39
N SER A 45 -10.85 4.24 -3.64
CA SER A 45 -9.53 4.76 -4.02
C SER A 45 -8.47 3.66 -4.12
N ILE A 46 -8.42 2.73 -3.16
CA ILE A 46 -7.49 1.60 -3.15
C ILE A 46 -7.77 0.68 -4.33
N ALA A 47 -9.04 0.34 -4.60
CA ALA A 47 -9.41 -0.52 -5.72
C ALA A 47 -9.01 0.12 -7.06
N LEU A 48 -9.33 1.40 -7.26
CA LEU A 48 -8.96 2.14 -8.46
C LEU A 48 -7.44 2.19 -8.65
N PHE A 49 -6.69 2.47 -7.57
CA PHE A 49 -5.23 2.46 -7.60
C PHE A 49 -4.68 1.07 -7.98
N GLY A 50 -5.26 -0.01 -7.47
CA GLY A 50 -4.89 -1.37 -7.83
C GLY A 50 -5.14 -1.68 -9.31
N VAL A 51 -6.28 -1.25 -9.87
CA VAL A 51 -6.56 -1.42 -11.31
C VAL A 51 -5.54 -0.66 -12.15
N LEU A 52 -5.26 0.61 -11.79
CA LEU A 52 -4.25 1.40 -12.48
C LEU A 52 -2.86 0.76 -12.43
N LEU A 53 -2.47 0.20 -11.27
CA LEU A 53 -1.20 -0.51 -11.13
C LEU A 53 -1.15 -1.80 -11.95
N THR A 54 -2.26 -2.55 -11.98
CA THR A 54 -2.38 -3.79 -12.76
C THR A 54 -2.22 -3.50 -14.25
N VAL A 55 -2.88 -2.45 -14.74
CA VAL A 55 -2.73 -2.02 -16.14
C VAL A 55 -1.31 -1.49 -16.37
N ALA A 56 -0.79 -0.62 -15.51
CA ALA A 56 0.54 -0.06 -15.67
C ALA A 56 1.66 -1.12 -15.63
N SER A 57 1.44 -2.28 -15.01
CA SER A 57 2.41 -3.37 -14.94
C SER A 57 2.93 -3.83 -16.30
N PHE A 58 2.11 -3.79 -17.36
CA PHE A 58 2.50 -4.20 -18.72
C PHE A 58 3.54 -3.28 -19.37
N TRP A 59 3.82 -2.13 -18.77
CA TRP A 59 4.83 -1.17 -19.22
C TRP A 59 6.11 -1.20 -18.38
N SER A 60 6.26 -2.17 -17.47
CA SER A 60 7.46 -2.37 -16.66
C SER A 60 8.22 -3.62 -17.11
N GLY A 61 9.54 -3.64 -16.91
CA GLY A 61 10.35 -4.85 -17.03
C GLY A 61 9.98 -5.95 -16.02
N VAL A 62 9.21 -5.63 -14.96
CA VAL A 62 8.82 -6.56 -13.88
C VAL A 62 7.30 -6.78 -13.85
N VAL A 63 6.71 -7.03 -15.02
CA VAL A 63 5.26 -7.16 -15.23
C VAL A 63 4.58 -8.05 -14.18
N TRP A 64 5.07 -9.27 -13.98
CA TRP A 64 4.45 -10.26 -13.09
C TRP A 64 4.34 -9.79 -11.64
N PHE A 65 5.37 -9.15 -11.11
CA PHE A 65 5.40 -8.66 -9.74
C PHE A 65 4.36 -7.55 -9.52
N LEU A 66 4.36 -6.56 -10.42
CA LEU A 66 3.41 -5.43 -10.35
C LEU A 66 1.97 -5.87 -10.64
N PHE A 67 1.77 -6.83 -11.53
CA PHE A 67 0.46 -7.38 -11.85
C PHE A 67 -0.16 -8.10 -10.64
N ILE A 68 0.60 -8.97 -9.98
CA ILE A 68 0.14 -9.67 -8.76
C ILE A 68 -0.18 -8.65 -7.66
N ILE A 69 0.69 -7.67 -7.43
CA ILE A 69 0.44 -6.64 -6.42
C ILE A 69 -0.79 -5.81 -6.78
N GLY A 70 -0.94 -5.43 -8.05
CA GLY A 70 -2.11 -4.72 -8.55
C GLY A 70 -3.39 -5.46 -8.21
N ILE A 71 -3.48 -6.76 -8.52
CA ILE A 71 -4.64 -7.60 -8.19
C ILE A 71 -4.88 -7.68 -6.68
N LEU A 72 -3.83 -7.85 -5.86
CA LEU A 72 -3.96 -7.88 -4.40
C LEU A 72 -4.51 -6.56 -3.84
N ILE A 73 -4.07 -5.43 -4.40
CA ILE A 73 -4.56 -4.10 -4.03
C ILE A 73 -6.03 -3.95 -4.45
N VAL A 74 -6.41 -4.38 -5.66
CA VAL A 74 -7.83 -4.40 -6.09
C VAL A 74 -8.66 -5.22 -5.10
N GLY A 75 -8.21 -6.42 -4.76
CA GLY A 75 -8.91 -7.29 -3.81
C GLY A 75 -9.09 -6.64 -2.44
N LYS A 76 -8.04 -5.97 -1.92
CA LYS A 76 -8.13 -5.19 -0.67
C LYS A 76 -9.10 -4.02 -0.80
N GLY A 77 -9.08 -3.28 -1.91
CA GLY A 77 -10.00 -2.16 -2.12
C GLY A 77 -11.46 -2.60 -2.18
N VAL A 78 -11.74 -3.70 -2.90
CA VAL A 78 -13.08 -4.33 -2.93
C VAL A 78 -13.49 -4.82 -1.56
N PHE A 79 -12.57 -5.43 -0.80
CA PHE A 79 -12.83 -5.83 0.59
C PHE A 79 -13.18 -4.64 1.49
N PHE A 80 -12.56 -3.47 1.28
CA PHE A 80 -12.89 -2.25 2.01
C PHE A 80 -14.22 -1.63 1.57
N LEU A 81 -14.63 -1.81 0.32
CA LEU A 81 -15.90 -1.33 -0.22
C LEU A 81 -17.11 -2.15 0.24
N VAL A 82 -16.99 -3.47 0.19
CA VAL A 82 -18.09 -4.42 0.37
C VAL A 82 -18.05 -5.11 1.73
N GLY A 83 -16.87 -5.19 2.35
CA GLY A 83 -16.68 -5.85 3.63
C GLY A 83 -17.36 -5.13 4.79
N ASN A 84 -17.71 -5.90 5.82
CA ASN A 84 -18.23 -5.34 7.06
C ASN A 84 -17.18 -4.42 7.71
N GLU A 85 -17.60 -3.22 8.10
CA GLU A 85 -16.72 -2.21 8.70
C GLU A 85 -15.99 -2.74 9.93
N GLN A 86 -16.63 -3.59 10.74
CA GLN A 86 -15.99 -4.23 11.89
C GLN A 86 -14.81 -5.11 11.48
N THR A 87 -14.95 -5.90 10.42
CA THR A 87 -13.89 -6.79 9.93
C THR A 87 -12.73 -5.99 9.32
N VAL A 88 -13.03 -4.91 8.61
CA VAL A 88 -12.02 -4.01 8.05
C VAL A 88 -11.25 -3.29 9.16
N ARG A 89 -11.94 -2.78 10.18
CA ARG A 89 -11.29 -2.16 11.35
C ARG A 89 -10.47 -3.16 12.16
N ALA A 90 -10.95 -4.39 12.32
CA ALA A 90 -10.19 -5.47 12.95
C ALA A 90 -8.89 -5.76 12.18
N LEU A 91 -8.93 -5.76 10.84
CA LEU A 91 -7.73 -5.92 10.02
C LEU A 91 -6.73 -4.78 10.27
N ILE A 92 -7.18 -3.52 10.31
CA ILE A 92 -6.32 -2.36 10.59
C ILE A 92 -5.76 -2.44 12.02
N ALA A 93 -6.55 -2.89 13.00
CA ALA A 93 -6.10 -3.11 14.37
C ALA A 93 -5.00 -4.18 14.47
N THR A 94 -5.06 -5.24 13.66
CA THR A 94 -3.97 -6.22 13.56
C THR A 94 -2.68 -5.58 13.07
N TRP A 95 -2.76 -4.65 12.11
CA TRP A 95 -1.59 -3.88 11.65
C TRP A 95 -1.02 -2.97 12.73
N LEU A 96 -1.88 -2.37 13.57
CA LEU A 96 -1.46 -1.56 14.71
C LEU A 96 -0.72 -2.38 15.78
N GLY A 97 -1.09 -3.65 15.94
CA GLY A 97 -0.46 -4.60 16.86
C GLY A 97 0.91 -5.12 16.43
N ILE A 98 1.37 -4.84 15.21
CA ILE A 98 2.71 -5.24 14.75
C ILE A 98 3.78 -4.49 15.56
N SER A 99 4.83 -5.20 15.98
CA SER A 99 5.96 -4.59 16.70
C SER A 99 6.66 -3.50 15.89
N GLU A 100 7.34 -2.57 16.56
CA GLU A 100 8.11 -1.52 15.87
C GLU A 100 9.15 -2.10 14.92
N MET A 101 9.82 -3.18 15.33
CA MET A 101 10.77 -3.90 14.47
C MET A 101 10.08 -4.47 13.23
N GLY A 102 8.85 -4.98 13.35
CA GLY A 102 8.05 -5.45 12.21
C GLY A 102 7.66 -4.32 11.25
N LEU A 103 7.25 -3.17 11.78
CA LEU A 103 6.94 -1.98 10.97
C LEU A 103 8.18 -1.47 10.20
N ARG A 104 9.35 -1.44 10.84
CA ARG A 104 10.61 -1.08 10.18
C ARG A 104 10.99 -2.08 9.09
N LEU A 105 10.79 -3.38 9.32
CA LEU A 105 11.05 -4.42 8.32
C LEU A 105 10.13 -4.27 7.10
N TRP A 106 8.83 -4.01 7.32
CA TRP A 106 7.91 -3.68 6.23
C TRP A 106 8.34 -2.41 5.49
N GLY A 107 8.80 -1.38 6.21
CA GLY A 107 9.36 -0.18 5.60
C GLY A 107 10.54 -0.48 4.68
N LEU A 108 11.47 -1.34 5.13
CA LEU A 108 12.63 -1.74 4.34
C LEU A 108 12.22 -2.51 3.08
N ILE A 109 11.24 -3.43 3.20
CA ILE A 109 10.67 -4.12 2.04
C ILE A 109 10.10 -3.11 1.03
N PHE A 110 9.32 -2.12 1.51
CA PHE A 110 8.74 -1.08 0.66
C PHE A 110 9.80 -0.22 -0.06
N VAL A 111 10.91 0.11 0.61
CA VAL A 111 12.02 0.85 -0.01
C VAL A 111 12.70 0.00 -1.09
N VAL A 112 13.03 -1.25 -0.78
CA VAL A 112 13.73 -2.15 -1.71
C VAL A 112 12.87 -2.44 -2.93
N THR A 113 11.58 -2.73 -2.74
CA THR A 113 10.66 -2.99 -3.86
C THR A 113 10.41 -1.73 -4.68
N GLY A 114 10.25 -0.57 -4.04
CA GLY A 114 10.11 0.71 -4.74
C GLY A 114 11.33 1.05 -5.60
N ALA A 115 12.54 0.86 -5.06
CA ALA A 115 13.79 1.07 -5.78
C ALA A 115 13.98 0.07 -6.93
N ALA A 116 13.60 -1.20 -6.72
CA ALA A 116 13.59 -2.18 -7.78
C ALA A 116 12.64 -1.75 -8.90
N VAL A 117 11.37 -1.45 -8.59
CA VAL A 117 10.42 -0.98 -9.61
C VAL A 117 10.98 0.24 -10.35
N PHE A 118 11.56 1.22 -9.65
CA PHE A 118 12.18 2.39 -10.25
C PHE A 118 13.27 2.04 -11.28
N ALA A 119 14.13 1.07 -10.98
CA ALA A 119 15.23 0.65 -11.85
C ALA A 119 14.77 -0.10 -13.11
N TRP A 120 13.56 -0.65 -13.10
CA TRP A 120 13.00 -1.49 -14.18
C TRP A 120 11.74 -0.88 -14.83
N ILE A 121 11.59 0.45 -14.72
CA ILE A 121 10.65 1.27 -15.50
C ILE A 121 11.33 1.65 -16.83
#